data_AF-A0A7X9NQX9-F1
#
_entry.id   AF-A0A7X9NQX9-F1
#
_cell.length_a   1.000
_cell.length_b   1.000
_cell.length_c   1.000
_cell.angle_alpha   90.00
_cell.angle_beta   90.00
_cell.angle_gamma   90.00
#
_symmetry.space_group_name_H-M   'P 1'
#
loop_
_entity.id
_entity.type
_entity.pdbx_description
1 polymer ?
#
loop_
_entity_poly.entity_id
_entity_poly.type
_entity_poly.pdbx_seq_one_letter_code
_entity_poly.pdbx_strand_id
1 'polypeptide(L)'
;MTAQDNTEYAIRRDDGLYLYDDTMDGTHPEWVQLADNAAWFGTAAEALAFAELAGYATDGRLDKGLEVTDRPWVWEEDIEPDDTDLELDREGL
;
A
#
# COMPACT_ATOMS: atom_id res chain seq x y z
N MET A 1 20.68 -13.81 -3.25
CA MET A 1 20.04 -13.26 -2.03
C MET A 1 18.56 -13.51 -2.20
N THR A 2 17.90 -14.07 -1.18
CA THR A 2 16.46 -14.37 -1.21
C THR A 2 15.71 -13.06 -1.27
N ALA A 3 14.96 -12.85 -2.36
CA ALA A 3 13.93 -11.82 -2.43
C ALA A 3 13.11 -11.94 -1.15
N GLN A 4 13.16 -10.92 -0.30
CA GLN A 4 12.14 -10.79 0.72
C GLN A 4 10.84 -10.59 -0.07
N ASP A 5 9.85 -11.46 0.13
CA ASP A 5 8.50 -11.30 -0.41
C ASP A 5 7.91 -9.99 0.15
N ASN A 6 8.27 -8.85 -0.44
CA ASN A 6 7.86 -7.51 0.00
C ASN A 6 6.40 -7.33 -0.39
N THR A 7 5.50 -7.86 0.42
CA THR A 7 4.06 -7.75 0.21
C THR A 7 3.55 -6.55 0.98
N GLU A 8 2.85 -5.65 0.31
CA GLU A 8 2.13 -4.55 0.95
C GLU A 8 0.64 -4.88 1.02
N TYR A 9 -0.04 -4.31 2.01
CA TYR A 9 -1.44 -4.55 2.31
C TYR A 9 -2.21 -3.23 2.38
N ALA A 10 -3.44 -3.24 1.86
CA ALA A 10 -4.36 -2.09 1.90
C ALA A 10 -5.80 -2.56 2.17
N ILE A 11 -6.69 -1.62 2.45
CA ILE A 11 -8.13 -1.89 2.56
C ILE A 11 -8.81 -1.57 1.24
N ARG A 12 -9.58 -2.54 0.75
CA ARG A 12 -10.35 -2.43 -0.49
C ARG A 12 -11.83 -2.69 -0.22
N ARG A 13 -12.69 -1.94 -0.92
CA ARG A 13 -14.14 -2.14 -0.92
C ARG A 13 -14.56 -3.02 -2.11
N ASP A 14 -15.69 -3.72 -1.98
CA ASP A 14 -16.25 -4.63 -3.01
C ASP A 14 -16.36 -4.00 -4.41
N ASP A 15 -16.57 -2.69 -4.51
CA ASP A 15 -16.67 -1.95 -5.78
C ASP A 15 -15.31 -1.56 -6.38
N GLY A 16 -14.20 -1.95 -5.75
CA GLY A 16 -12.84 -1.75 -6.25
C GLY A 16 -12.15 -0.48 -5.77
N LEU A 17 -12.75 0.30 -4.88
CA LEU A 17 -12.09 1.47 -4.30
C LEU A 17 -11.18 1.09 -3.13
N TYR A 18 -10.13 1.87 -2.96
CA TYR A 18 -9.13 1.70 -1.91
C TYR A 18 -9.24 2.79 -0.87
N LEU A 19 -8.95 2.45 0.39
CA LEU A 19 -8.92 3.43 1.48
C LEU A 19 -7.64 4.24 1.44
N TYR A 20 -7.76 5.55 1.60
CA TYR A 20 -6.65 6.49 1.72
C TYR A 20 -6.98 7.53 2.80
N ASP A 21 -5.93 8.07 3.43
CA ASP A 21 -5.98 9.17 4.39
C ASP A 21 -4.59 9.82 4.35
N ASP A 22 -4.50 11.13 4.09
CA ASP A 22 -3.21 11.79 3.86
C ASP A 22 -2.35 11.87 5.13
N THR A 23 -2.99 11.92 6.29
CA THR A 23 -2.35 11.96 7.60
C THR A 23 -2.05 10.58 8.18
N MET A 24 -2.61 9.52 7.59
CA MET A 24 -2.52 8.13 8.07
C MET A 24 -3.00 7.95 9.52
N ASP A 25 -3.88 8.84 9.99
CA ASP A 25 -4.42 8.83 11.36
C ASP A 25 -5.92 8.55 11.41
N GLY A 26 -6.56 8.44 10.24
CA GLY A 26 -7.98 8.11 10.10
C GLY A 26 -8.92 9.31 10.31
N THR A 27 -8.38 10.53 10.36
CA THR A 27 -9.19 11.74 10.58
C THR A 27 -9.94 12.19 9.33
N HIS A 28 -9.40 11.91 8.13
CA HIS A 28 -9.94 12.34 6.84
C HIS A 28 -9.93 11.22 5.79
N PRO A 29 -10.57 10.07 6.06
CA PRO A 29 -10.51 8.94 5.16
C PRO A 29 -11.33 9.17 3.89
N GLU A 30 -10.75 8.79 2.75
CA GLU A 30 -11.37 8.84 1.44
C GLU A 30 -11.23 7.51 0.68
N TRP A 31 -12.08 7.34 -0.33
CA TRP A 31 -12.09 6.16 -1.20
C TRP A 31 -11.57 6.54 -2.59
N VAL A 32 -10.43 5.98 -2.97
CA VAL A 32 -9.74 6.29 -4.23
C VAL A 32 -9.85 5.14 -5.24
N GLN A 33 -9.90 5.46 -6.53
CA GLN A 33 -9.97 4.45 -7.60
C GLN A 33 -8.62 3.83 -7.95
N LEU A 34 -7.55 4.62 -7.82
CA LEU A 34 -6.20 4.19 -8.20
C LEU A 34 -5.55 3.50 -7.00
N ALA A 35 -5.12 2.25 -7.20
CA ALA A 35 -4.43 1.47 -6.18
C ALA A 35 -3.16 2.18 -5.68
N ASP A 36 -2.43 2.88 -6.55
CA ASP A 36 -1.20 3.60 -6.18
C ASP A 36 -1.44 4.78 -5.23
N ASN A 37 -2.66 5.27 -5.15
CA ASN A 37 -3.04 6.33 -4.22
C ASN A 37 -3.59 5.77 -2.90
N ALA A 38 -3.67 4.45 -2.74
CA ALA A 38 -4.16 3.85 -1.51
C ALA A 38 -3.15 3.97 -0.37
N ALA A 39 -3.63 3.86 0.87
CA ALA A 39 -2.77 3.65 2.02
C ALA A 39 -2.28 2.19 2.06
N TRP A 40 -1.00 1.99 1.75
CA TRP A 40 -0.32 0.69 1.78
C TRP A 40 0.53 0.53 3.04
N PHE A 41 0.51 -0.67 3.62
CA PHE A 41 1.20 -1.01 4.86
C PHE A 41 2.02 -2.30 4.70
N GLY A 42 3.08 -2.44 5.49
CA GLY A 42 3.96 -3.62 5.44
C GLY A 42 3.29 -4.90 5.95
N THR A 43 2.18 -4.80 6.70
CA THR A 43 1.44 -5.95 7.22
C THR A 43 -0.07 -5.77 7.14
N ALA A 44 -0.79 -6.89 7.00
CA ALA A 44 -2.26 -6.91 7.07
C ALA A 44 -2.82 -6.39 8.41
N ALA A 45 -2.06 -6.55 9.50
CA ALA A 45 -2.44 -6.07 10.82
C ALA A 45 -2.41 -4.53 10.90
N GLU A 46 -1.42 -3.89 10.27
CA GLU A 46 -1.35 -2.43 10.17
C GLU A 46 -2.48 -1.86 9.32
N ALA A 47 -2.75 -2.48 8.16
CA ALA A 47 -3.89 -2.08 7.31
C ALA A 47 -5.23 -2.19 8.05
N LEU A 48 -5.42 -3.26 8.84
CA LEU A 48 -6.61 -3.44 9.66
C LEU A 48 -6.70 -2.42 10.81
N ALA A 49 -5.59 -2.13 11.50
CA ALA A 49 -5.56 -1.12 12.55
C ALA A 49 -5.88 0.28 11.99
N PHE A 50 -5.38 0.58 10.79
CA PHE A 50 -5.74 1.81 10.09
C PHE A 50 -7.23 1.85 9.71
N ALA A 51 -7.82 0.73 9.28
CA ALA A 51 -9.27 0.63 9.06
C ALA A 51 -10.08 0.94 10.33
N GLU A 52 -9.61 0.49 11.49
CA GLU A 52 -10.25 0.78 12.79
C GLU A 52 -10.15 2.27 13.13
N LEU A 53 -8.99 2.91 12.91
CA LEU A 53 -8.81 4.35 13.10
C LEU A 53 -9.75 5.16 12.20
N ALA A 54 -9.88 4.75 10.94
CA ALA A 54 -10.77 5.37 9.95
C ALA A 54 -12.26 5.06 10.17
N GLY A 55 -12.61 4.22 11.17
CA GLY A 55 -13.99 3.90 11.52
C GLY A 55 -14.67 2.86 10.62
N TYR A 56 -13.90 2.07 9.88
CA TYR A 56 -14.37 1.02 8.96
C TYR A 56 -14.14 -0.40 9.48
N ALA A 57 -13.73 -0.52 10.74
CA ALA A 57 -13.55 -1.77 11.43
C ALA A 57 -13.84 -1.61 12.93
N THR A 58 -14.16 -2.71 13.59
CA THR A 58 -14.38 -2.75 15.05
C THR A 58 -13.97 -4.11 15.59
N ASP A 59 -13.21 -4.13 16.69
CA ASP A 59 -12.71 -5.34 17.34
C ASP A 59 -11.94 -6.26 16.37
N GLY A 60 -11.08 -5.67 15.53
CA GLY A 60 -10.26 -6.37 14.55
C GLY A 60 -11.07 -6.97 13.38
N ARG A 61 -12.28 -6.47 13.13
CA ARG A 61 -13.15 -6.94 12.05
C ARG A 61 -13.58 -5.80 11.15
N LEU A 62 -13.26 -5.93 9.86
CA LEU A 62 -13.72 -5.01 8.82
C LEU A 62 -15.24 -5.00 8.68
N ASP A 63 -15.78 -3.84 8.33
CA ASP A 63 -17.18 -3.70 7.93
C ASP A 63 -17.51 -4.56 6.71
N LYS A 64 -18.80 -4.87 6.55
CA LYS A 64 -19.25 -5.70 5.43
C LYS A 64 -18.91 -5.03 4.10
N GLY A 65 -18.27 -5.81 3.24
CA GLY A 65 -17.89 -5.40 1.88
C GLY A 65 -16.55 -4.69 1.79
N LEU A 66 -15.75 -4.82 2.85
CA LEU A 66 -14.35 -4.45 2.87
C LEU A 66 -13.49 -5.71 3.03
N GLU A 67 -12.32 -5.69 2.42
CA GLU A 67 -11.31 -6.72 2.53
C GLU A 67 -9.92 -6.12 2.72
N VAL A 68 -9.02 -6.90 3.31
CA VAL A 68 -7.58 -6.63 3.22
C VAL A 68 -7.10 -7.22 1.90
N THR A 69 -6.57 -6.38 1.02
CA THR A 69 -5.95 -6.78 -0.24
C THR A 69 -4.44 -6.64 -0.13
N ASP A 70 -3.71 -7.44 -0.90
CA ASP A 70 -2.25 -7.39 -0.97
C ASP A 70 -1.74 -7.11 -2.39
N ARG A 71 -0.50 -6.61 -2.48
CA ARG A 71 0.26 -6.54 -3.73
C ARG A 71 1.75 -6.79 -3.47
N PRO A 72 2.48 -7.35 -4.45
CA PRO A 72 3.93 -7.36 -4.39
C PRO A 72 4.47 -5.93 -4.60
N TRP A 73 5.47 -5.57 -3.81
CA TRP A 73 6.30 -4.39 -3.98
C TRP A 73 7.68 -4.81 -4.50
N VAL A 74 8.15 -4.13 -5.53
CA VAL A 74 9.44 -4.37 -6.17
C VAL A 74 10.29 -3.14 -5.91
N TRP A 75 11.48 -3.30 -5.37
CA TRP A 75 12.43 -2.19 -5.23
C TRP A 75 12.83 -1.69 -6.61
N GLU A 76 13.04 -0.38 -6.79
CA GLU A 76 13.66 0.14 -8.02
C GLU A 76 15.01 -0.54 -8.30
N GLU A 77 15.77 -0.89 -7.25
CA GLU A 77 17.03 -1.64 -7.36
C GLU A 77 16.87 -3.10 -7.86
N ASP A 78 15.66 -3.67 -7.80
CA ASP A 78 15.32 -4.98 -8.36
C ASP A 78 14.75 -4.87 -9.80
N ILE A 79 14.48 -3.66 -10.28
CA ILE A 79 14.17 -3.37 -11.68
C ILE A 79 15.51 -3.28 -12.43
N GLU A 80 15.61 -3.86 -13.62
CA GLU A 80 16.81 -3.69 -14.44
C GLU A 80 17.11 -2.19 -14.61
N PRO A 81 18.38 -1.76 -14.48
CA PRO A 81 18.73 -0.34 -14.53
C PRO A 81 18.14 0.28 -15.79
N ASP A 82 17.36 1.35 -15.61
CA ASP A 82 16.79 2.05 -16.75
C ASP A 82 17.84 2.98 -17.39
N ASP A 83 17.51 3.60 -18.53
CA ASP A 83 18.45 4.45 -19.26
C ASP A 83 19.02 5.59 -18.37
N THR A 84 18.27 6.02 -17.34
CA THR A 84 18.69 7.02 -16.35
C THR A 84 19.78 6.49 -15.41
N ASP A 85 19.64 5.27 -14.92
CA ASP A 85 20.63 4.60 -14.06
C ASP A 85 21.95 4.39 -14.82
N LEU A 86 21.85 3.98 -16.09
CA LEU A 86 22.99 3.78 -16.97
C LEU A 86 23.73 5.09 -17.27
N GLU A 87 23.04 6.22 -17.35
CA GLU A 87 23.69 7.54 -17.53
C GLU A 87 24.42 7.99 -16.26
N LEU A 88 23.85 7.75 -15.07
CA LEU A 88 24.47 8.12 -13.79
C LEU A 88 25.74 7.29 -13.50
N ASP A 89 25.73 5.99 -13.76
CA ASP A 89 26.91 5.13 -13.63
C ASP A 89 28.02 5.48 -14.63
N ARG A 90 27.66 5.98 -15.82
CA ARG A 90 28.63 6.43 -16.83
C ARG A 90 29.33 7.73 -16.42
N GLU A 91 28.70 8.57 -15.60
CA GLU A 91 29.25 9.84 -15.15
C GLU A 91 30.10 9.76 -13.87
N GLY A 92 30.13 8.60 -13.18
CA GLY A 92 31.10 8.31 -12.12
C GLY A 92 31.09 9.30 -10.96
N LEU A 93 29.92 9.57 -10.38
CA LEU A 93 29.74 10.35 -9.15
C LEU A 93 29.70 9.44 -7.92
#